data_AF-A0A381NH63-F1
#
_entry.id   AF-A0A381NH63-F1
#
_cell.length_a   1.000
_cell.length_b   1.000
_cell.length_c   1.000
_cell.angle_alpha   90.00
_cell.angle_beta   90.00
_cell.angle_gamma   90.00
#
_symmetry.space_group_name_H-M   'P 1'
#
loop_
_entity.id
_entity.type
_entity.pdbx_description
1 polymer ?
#
loop_
_entity_poly.entity_id
_entity_poly.type
_entity_poly.pdbx_seq_one_letter_code
_entity_poly.pdbx_strand_id
1 'polypeptide(L)' 'MISLTPYSLENPVEVSEEDYNKLVQMKEKGWSHCDSKEECLAKLHYLRSGFSQGKISIGDFNEREKKLVIGYWNRGS' A
#
# COMPACT_ATOMS: atom_id res chain seq x y z
N MET A 1 -4.00 12.04 10.64
CA MET A 1 -4.55 11.45 9.40
C MET A 1 -3.38 11.22 8.45
N ILE A 2 -3.37 10.08 7.76
CA ILE A 2 -2.35 9.73 6.75
C ILE A 2 -3.02 9.78 5.38
N SER A 3 -2.49 10.60 4.48
CA SER A 3 -2.98 10.70 3.11
C SER A 3 -2.39 9.60 2.23
N LEU A 4 -3.24 8.69 1.76
CA LEU A 4 -2.85 7.58 0.90
C LEU A 4 -2.80 7.97 -0.59
N THR A 5 -3.43 9.08 -0.96
CA THR A 5 -3.41 9.63 -2.32
C THR A 5 -3.05 11.12 -2.27
N PRO A 6 -1.79 11.48 -1.95
CA PRO A 6 -1.38 12.87 -1.68
C PRO A 6 -1.52 13.81 -2.89
N TYR A 7 -1.70 13.27 -4.09
CA TYR A 7 -1.88 14.04 -5.33
C TYR A 7 -3.34 14.08 -5.83
N SER A 8 -4.28 13.44 -5.12
CA SER A 8 -5.71 13.45 -5.49
C SER A 8 -6.38 14.71 -4.93
N LEU A 9 -6.96 15.53 -5.79
CA LEU A 9 -7.63 16.77 -5.40
C LEU A 9 -9.13 16.59 -5.12
N GLU A 10 -9.81 15.72 -5.87
CA GLU A 10 -11.27 15.60 -5.79
C GLU A 10 -11.74 14.62 -4.72
N ASN A 11 -11.01 13.52 -4.52
CA ASN A 11 -11.34 12.47 -3.55
C ASN A 11 -10.05 11.92 -2.93
N PRO A 12 -9.41 12.66 -2.01
CA PRO A 12 -8.27 12.15 -1.29
C PRO A 12 -8.69 11.02 -0.36
N VAL A 13 -7.96 9.91 -0.40
CA VAL A 13 -8.14 8.82 0.57
C VAL A 13 -7.25 9.10 1.75
N GLU A 14 -7.86 9.33 2.91
CA GLU A 14 -7.17 9.55 4.18
C GLU A 14 -7.65 8.55 5.22
N VAL A 15 -6.73 8.08 6.05
CA VAL A 15 -7.03 7.12 7.12
C VAL A 15 -6.45 7.61 8.45
N SER A 16 -7.02 7.13 9.55
CA SER A 16 -6.41 7.30 10.87
C SER A 16 -5.08 6.54 10.96
N GLU A 17 -4.22 6.90 11.90
CA GLU A 17 -2.97 6.14 12.13
C GLU A 17 -3.25 4.71 12.58
N GLU A 18 -4.28 4.52 13.40
CA GLU A 18 -4.73 3.20 13.85
C GLU A 18 -5.16 2.32 12.68
N ASP A 19 -5.98 2.85 11.78
CA ASP A 19 -6.47 2.09 10.62
C ASP A 19 -5.37 1.85 9.61
N TYR A 20 -4.48 2.82 9.40
CA TYR A 20 -3.28 2.63 8.59
C TYR A 20 -2.44 1.45 9.11
N ASN A 21 -2.18 1.41 10.41
CA ASN A 21 -1.40 0.34 11.03
C ASN A 21 -2.08 -1.03 10.87
N LYS A 22 -3.41 -1.10 11.05
CA LYS A 22 -4.19 -2.33 10.79
C LYS A 22 -4.04 -2.78 9.33
N LEU A 23 -4.26 -1.88 8.37
CA LEU A 23 -4.19 -2.17 6.93
C LEU A 23 -2.80 -2.66 6.50
N VAL A 24 -1.73 -2.03 7.01
CA VAL A 24 -0.35 -2.43 6.69
C VAL A 24 0.02 -3.79 7.28
N GLN A 25 -0.56 -4.16 8.43
CA GLN A 25 -0.27 -5.42 9.11
C GLN A 25 -1.10 -6.60 8.60
N MET A 26 -2.17 -6.36 7.85
CA MET A 26 -2.98 -7.42 7.23
C MET A 26 -2.14 -8.30 6.30
N LYS A 27 -2.07 -9.59 6.62
CA LYS A 27 -1.20 -10.55 5.91
C LYS A 27 -1.73 -11.99 5.92
N GLU A 28 -3.02 -12.19 6.19
CA GLU A 28 -3.63 -13.54 6.29
C GLU A 28 -3.42 -14.37 5.02
N LYS A 29 -3.43 -13.74 3.84
CA LYS A 29 -3.18 -14.36 2.53
C LYS A 29 -1.83 -13.96 1.93
N GLY A 30 -0.91 -13.47 2.77
CA GLY A 30 0.35 -12.86 2.36
C GLY A 30 0.27 -11.33 2.28
N TRP A 31 1.41 -10.65 2.46
CA TRP A 31 1.43 -9.19 2.59
C TRP A 31 1.03 -8.46 1.31
N SER A 32 1.35 -9.01 0.14
CA SER A 32 0.97 -8.43 -1.16
C SER A 32 -0.48 -8.74 -1.58
N HIS A 33 -1.21 -9.56 -0.82
CA HIS A 33 -2.65 -9.76 -1.04
C HIS A 33 -3.40 -8.61 -0.38
N CYS A 34 -4.29 -7.96 -1.14
CA CYS A 34 -5.10 -6.84 -0.67
C CYS A 34 -6.57 -7.12 -0.96
N ASP A 35 -7.41 -7.04 0.06
CA ASP A 35 -8.86 -7.27 -0.03
C ASP A 35 -9.66 -5.96 -0.22
N SER A 36 -9.03 -4.78 -0.10
CA SER A 36 -9.65 -3.48 -0.40
C SER A 36 -8.71 -2.49 -1.08
N LYS A 37 -9.29 -1.40 -1.61
CA LYS A 37 -8.53 -0.27 -2.19
C LYS A 37 -7.65 0.40 -1.14
N GLU A 38 -8.20 0.62 0.04
CA GLU A 38 -7.54 1.26 1.18
C GLU A 38 -6.34 0.44 1.64
N GLU A 39 -6.48 -0.89 1.70
CA GLU A 39 -5.39 -1.79 2.06
C GLU A 39 -4.25 -1.73 1.04
N CYS A 40 -4.60 -1.77 -0.26
CA CYS A 40 -3.65 -1.64 -1.35
C CYS A 40 -2.88 -0.31 -1.27
N LEU A 41 -3.60 0.80 -1.11
CA LEU A 41 -2.99 2.13 -1.01
C LEU A 41 -2.15 2.30 0.25
N ALA A 42 -2.59 1.79 1.40
CA ALA A 42 -1.85 1.87 2.66
C ALA A 42 -0.53 1.10 2.59
N LYS A 43 -0.55 -0.12 2.05
CA LYS A 43 0.65 -0.93 1.87
C LYS A 43 1.59 -0.34 0.80
N LEU A 44 1.08 0.24 -0.28
CA LEU A 44 1.90 0.99 -1.24
C LEU A 44 2.57 2.20 -0.60
N HIS A 45 1.82 2.98 0.17
CA HIS A 45 2.34 4.12 0.91
C HIS A 45 3.47 3.68 1.87
N TYR A 46 3.24 2.60 2.63
CA TYR A 46 4.26 2.02 3.52
C TYR A 46 5.53 1.59 2.77
N LEU A 47 5.36 0.87 1.65
CA LEU A 47 6.48 0.38 0.84
C LEU A 47 7.32 1.54 0.28
N ARG A 48 6.65 2.57 -0.27
CA ARG A 48 7.32 3.77 -0.81
C ARG A 48 8.04 4.56 0.25
N SER A 49 7.44 4.70 1.43
CA SER A 49 8.10 5.33 2.58
C SER A 49 9.37 4.58 2.98
N GLY A 50 9.30 3.24 3.07
CA GLY A 50 10.47 2.40 3.33
C GLY A 50 11.58 2.55 2.29
N PHE A 51 11.23 2.62 1.01
CA PHE A 51 12.18 2.86 -0.07
C PHE A 51 12.81 4.27 0.02
N SER A 52 12.02 5.32 0.23
CA SER A 52 12.53 6.70 0.38
C SER A 52 13.47 6.86 1.58
N GLN A 53 13.30 6.05 2.63
CA GLN A 53 14.15 6.03 3.82
C GLN A 53 15.40 5.14 3.65
N GLY A 54 15.60 4.52 2.48
CA GLY A 54 16.73 3.63 2.21
C GLY A 54 16.67 2.29 2.95
N LYS A 55 15.50 1.90 3.49
CA LYS A 55 15.32 0.64 4.22
C LYS A 55 15.14 -0.57 3.29
N ILE A 56 14.88 -0.31 2.00
CA ILE A 56 14.56 -1.31 0.99
C ILE A 56 15.36 -0.99 -0.26
N SER A 57 15.94 -2.01 -0.90
CA SER A 57 16.64 -1.84 -2.17
C SER A 57 15.65 -1.56 -3.32
N ILE A 58 16.12 -0.96 -4.42
CA ILE A 58 15.26 -0.74 -5.60
C ILE A 58 14.74 -2.06 -6.19
N GLY A 59 15.53 -3.13 -6.13
CA GLY A 59 15.12 -4.46 -6.61
C GLY A 59 13.96 -5.02 -5.79
N ASP A 60 14.09 -5.00 -4.46
CA ASP A 60 13.04 -5.45 -3.54
C ASP A 60 11.79 -4.58 -3.64
N PHE A 61 11.96 -3.26 -3.79
CA PHE A 61 10.87 -2.32 -3.97
C PHE A 61 10.07 -2.67 -5.24
N ASN A 62 10.75 -2.79 -6.39
CA ASN A 62 10.11 -3.07 -7.67
C ASN A 62 9.36 -4.41 -7.65
N GLU A 63 9.96 -5.46 -7.07
CA GLU A 63 9.32 -6.76 -6.98
C GLU A 63 8.05 -6.71 -6.11
N ARG A 64 8.14 -6.09 -4.93
CA ARG A 64 7.02 -5.99 -3.98
C ARG A 64 5.90 -5.08 -4.49
N GLU A 65 6.25 -3.93 -5.09
CA GLU A 65 5.29 -3.01 -5.68
C GLU A 65 4.53 -3.71 -6.81
N LYS A 66 5.25 -4.39 -7.71
CA LYS A 66 4.64 -5.15 -8.80
C LYS A 66 3.68 -6.22 -8.29
N LYS A 67 4.10 -7.05 -7.32
CA LYS A 67 3.25 -8.09 -6.73
C LYS A 67 1.97 -7.52 -6.15
N LEU A 68 2.07 -6.38 -5.47
CA LEU A 68 0.94 -5.74 -4.79
C LEU A 68 -0.03 -5.10 -5.78
N VAL A 69 0.46 -4.29 -6.72
CA VAL A 69 -0.39 -3.62 -7.73
C VAL A 69 -1.06 -4.64 -8.64
N ILE A 70 -0.30 -5.59 -9.19
CA ILE A 70 -0.85 -6.62 -10.09
C ILE A 70 -1.78 -7.55 -9.33
N GLY A 71 -1.43 -7.94 -8.10
CA GLY A 71 -2.27 -8.81 -7.27
C GLY A 71 -3.63 -8.18 -6.98
N TYR A 72 -3.65 -6.89 -6.63
CA TYR A 72 -4.89 -6.15 -6.42
C TYR A 72 -5.69 -5.96 -7.72
N TRP A 73 -5.04 -5.55 -8.81
CA TRP A 73 -5.71 -5.32 -10.10
C TRP A 73 -6.34 -6.59 -10.68
N ASN A 74 -5.64 -7.72 -10.57
CA ASN A 74 -6.10 -9.02 -11.09
C ASN A 74 -7.20 -9.66 -10.24
N ARG A 75 -7.54 -9.10 -9.07
CA ARG A 75 -8.64 -9.58 -8.23
C ARG A 75 -10.00 -9.44 -8.91
N GLY A 76 -10.10 -8.64 -9.97
CA GLY A 76 -11.29 -8.46 -10.77
C GLY A 76 -12.14 -7.30 -10.26
N SER A 77 -12.58 -6.49 -11.22
CA SER A 77 -13.67 -5.53 -11.09
C SER A 77 -15.00 -6.21 -10.80
#